data_AF-A0A496VJ24-F1
#
_entry.id   AF-A0A496VJ24-F1
#
_cell.length_a   1.000
_cell.length_b   1.000
_cell.length_c   1.000
_cell.angle_alpha   90.00
_cell.angle_beta   90.00
_cell.angle_gamma   90.00
#
_symmetry.space_group_name_H-M   'P 1'
#
loop_
_entity.id
_entity.type
_entity.pdbx_description
1 polymer ?
#
loop_
_entity_poly.entity_id
_entity_poly.type
_entity_poly.pdbx_seq_one_letter_code
_entity_poly.pdbx_strand_id
1 'polypeptide(L)' 'MSIRLPYGISNFSQLVSENYYYVDRTANIEKLEQANEPYIFFLRPRRFG' A
#
# COMPACT_ATOMS: atom_id res chain seq x y z
N MET A 1 6.02 22.26 2.94
CA MET A 1 4.68 21.72 3.29
C MET A 1 4.86 20.60 4.28
N SER A 2 4.06 20.56 5.35
CA SER A 2 4.09 19.48 6.35
C SER A 2 3.31 18.28 5.83
N ILE A 3 3.97 17.12 5.74
CA ILE A 3 3.33 15.86 5.36
C ILE A 3 2.61 15.30 6.60
N ARG A 4 1.28 15.14 6.53
CA ARG A 4 0.49 14.52 7.59
C ARG A 4 0.50 13.01 7.42
N LEU A 5 1.26 12.31 8.25
CA LEU A 5 1.31 10.86 8.26
C LEU A 5 0.09 10.29 9.01
N PRO A 6 -0.63 9.32 8.43
CA PRO A 6 -1.75 8.70 9.11
C PRO A 6 -1.28 7.64 10.09
N TYR A 7 -1.25 7.98 11.37
CA TYR A 7 -0.93 7.05 12.44
C TYR A 7 -2.22 6.49 13.04
N GLY A 8 -2.47 5.19 12.87
CA GLY A 8 -3.64 4.51 13.42
C GLY A 8 -4.96 4.75 12.67
N ILE A 9 -4.93 5.46 11.54
CA ILE A 9 -6.09 5.69 10.68
C ILE A 9 -6.10 4.63 9.57
N SER A 10 -7.02 3.67 9.68
CA SER A 10 -7.24 2.63 8.67
C SER A 10 -8.42 2.93 7.73
N ASN A 11 -9.07 4.09 7.89
CA ASN A 11 -10.23 4.48 7.09
C ASN A 11 -9.80 5.32 5.87
N PHE A 12 -10.10 4.82 4.67
CA PHE A 12 -9.75 5.48 3.42
C PHE A 12 -10.47 6.82 3.22
N SER A 13 -11.78 6.89 3.50
CA SER A 13 -12.54 8.13 3.35
C SER A 13 -11.97 9.26 4.20
N GLN A 14 -11.56 8.92 5.43
CA GLN A 14 -10.92 9.87 6.35
C GLN A 14 -9.54 10.33 5.85
N LEU A 15 -8.74 9.41 5.31
CA LEU A 15 -7.43 9.72 4.71
C LEU A 15 -7.54 10.77 3.62
N VAL A 16 -8.50 10.60 2.72
CA VAL A 16 -8.72 11.49 1.57
C VAL A 16 -9.30 12.83 2.03
N SER A 17 -10.32 12.83 2.90
CA SER A 17 -10.98 14.06 3.34
C SER A 17 -10.08 14.98 4.15
N GLU A 18 -9.20 14.40 4.99
CA GLU A 18 -8.30 15.16 5.86
C GLU A 18 -6.92 15.43 5.20
N ASN A 19 -6.76 15.06 3.92
CA ASN A 19 -5.55 15.25 3.12
C ASN A 19 -4.30 14.65 3.79
N TYR A 20 -4.42 13.42 4.30
CA TYR A 20 -3.28 12.65 4.80
C TYR A 20 -2.44 12.10 3.66
N TYR A 21 -1.19 11.78 3.99
CA TYR A 21 -0.28 11.12 3.09
C TYR A 21 -0.77 9.70 2.78
N TYR A 22 -1.28 9.52 1.55
CA TYR A 22 -1.69 8.25 1.01
C TYR A 22 -0.89 7.95 -0.27
N VAL A 23 -0.34 6.75 -0.36
CA VAL A 23 0.38 6.28 -1.55
C VAL A 23 -0.50 5.28 -2.26
N ASP A 24 -1.03 5.66 -3.42
CA ASP A 24 -1.75 4.73 -4.28
C ASP A 24 -0.79 3.69 -4.87
N ARG A 25 -1.11 2.41 -4.67
CA ARG A 25 -0.34 1.26 -5.19
C ARG A 25 -1.19 0.42 -6.13
N THR A 26 -2.36 0.89 -6.54
CA THR A 26 -3.30 0.18 -7.42
C THR A 26 -2.66 -0.22 -8.74
N ALA A 27 -1.75 0.60 -9.28
CA ALA A 27 -0.97 0.28 -10.48
C ALA A 27 -0.12 -0.99 -10.38
N ASN A 28 0.16 -1.49 -9.17
CA ASN A 28 0.88 -2.75 -8.99
C ASN A 28 -0.03 -3.97 -9.20
N ILE A 29 -1.35 -3.82 -9.12
CA ILE A 29 -2.31 -4.90 -9.36
C ILE A 29 -2.23 -5.34 -10.82
N GLU A 30 -2.27 -4.40 -11.75
CA GLU A 30 -2.14 -4.68 -13.19
C GLU A 30 -0.83 -5.42 -13.49
N LYS A 31 0.29 -4.98 -12.89
CA LYS A 31 1.59 -5.65 -13.07
C LYS A 31 1.61 -7.08 -12.54
N LEU A 32 0.84 -7.36 -11.47
CA LEU A 32 0.71 -8.71 -10.93
C LEU A 32 -0.18 -9.59 -11.82
N GLU A 33 -1.22 -9.03 -12.44
CA GLU A 33 -2.08 -9.78 -13.37
C GLU A 33 -1.37 -10.08 -14.70
N GLN A 34 -0.48 -9.19 -15.14
CA GLN A 34 0.37 -9.39 -16.32
C GLN A 34 1.55 -10.33 -16.06
N ALA A 35 1.86 -10.62 -14.80
CA ALA A 35 2.88 -11.59 -14.44
C ALA A 35 2.38 -13.00 -14.82
N ASN A 36 3.02 -13.62 -15.81
CA ASN A 36 2.64 -14.95 -16.32
C ASN A 36 3.06 -16.10 -15.39
N GLU A 37 3.58 -15.79 -14.21
CA GLU A 37 4.00 -16.75 -13.21
C GLU A 37 2.78 -17.42 -12.55
N PRO A 38 2.65 -18.76 -12.61
CA PRO A 38 1.53 -19.47 -11.99
C PRO A 38 1.50 -19.34 -10.45
N TYR A 39 2.62 -18.93 -9.84
CA TYR A 39 2.74 -18.73 -8.40
C TYR A 39 3.59 -17.48 -8.11
N ILE A 40 2.94 -16.43 -7.58
CA ILE A 40 3.61 -15.23 -7.10
C ILE A 40 3.92 -15.42 -5.61
N PHE A 41 5.19 -15.69 -5.29
CA PHE A 41 5.65 -15.83 -3.91
C PHE A 41 6.05 -14.48 -3.32
N PHE A 42 5.23 -13.96 -2.40
CA PHE A 42 5.67 -12.87 -1.55
C PHE A 42 6.57 -13.42 -0.45
N LEU A 43 7.84 -13.02 -0.45
CA LEU A 43 8.72 -13.26 0.68
C LEU A 43 8.08 -12.59 1.90
N ARG A 44 7.48 -13.38 2.80
CA ARG A 44 7.07 -12.88 4.11
C ARG A 44 8.37 -12.53 4.84
N PRO A 45 8.67 -11.25 5.11
CA PRO A 45 9.83 -10.92 5.90
C PRO A 45 9.62 -11.57 7.26
N ARG A 46 10.41 -12.61 7.56
CA ARG A 46 10.51 -13.12 8.94
C ARG A 46 11.10 -11.97 9.74
N ARG A 47 10.48 -11.62 10.87
CA ARG A 47 10.87 -10.47 11.70
C ARG A 47 12.40 -10.37 11.74
N PHE A 48 12.95 -9.33 11.11
CA PHE A 48 14.26 -8.85 11.53
C PHE A 48 14.00 -8.29 12.93
N GLY A 49 14.35 -9.10 13.92
CA GLY A 49 14.40 -8.65 15.31
C GLY A 49 15.36 -7.48 15.44
#